data_AF-A0A832A4C3-F1
#
_entry.id   AF-A0A832A4C3-F1
#
_cell.length_a   1.000
_cell.length_b   1.000
_cell.length_c   1.000
_cell.angle_alpha   90.00
_cell.angle_beta   90.00
_cell.angle_gamma   90.00
#
_symmetry.space_group_name_H-M   'P 1'
#
loop_
_entity.id
_entity.type
_entity.pdbx_description
1 polymer ?
#
loop_
_entity_poly.entity_id
_entity_poly.type
_entity_poly.pdbx_seq_one_letter_code
_entity_poly.pdbx_strand_id
1 'polypeptide(L)'
;MKTSFRTAALLAMLLGAWTLSGCTASLHGPARDAGGPAGPNPPRMDGTFAVSSMWMGKTWEIFVEGSDPDGDMEYIWAEVSQLGGHMWDQHLIRLKGSDQARFKGVIELPTPSFFSRKIWETLRVTLRLRDRAGHYSDPVTLEVELGAPTRQPVPDRWVEARSHKLGTIFFDFDMDRADNERHTFER
;
A
#
# COMPACT_ATOMS: atom_id res chain seq x y z
N MET A 1 -63.26 66.83 -16.99
CA MET A 1 -62.41 67.93 -17.49
C MET A 1 -60.95 67.56 -17.28
N LYS A 2 -60.12 67.78 -18.31
CA LYS A 2 -58.65 67.77 -18.36
C LYS A 2 -57.92 66.41 -18.46
N THR A 3 -57.71 66.02 -19.71
CA THR A 3 -56.52 65.40 -20.28
C THR A 3 -55.22 66.16 -19.96
N SER A 4 -54.07 65.45 -20.00
CA SER A 4 -52.82 65.76 -20.75
C SER A 4 -51.57 65.23 -20.00
N PHE A 5 -50.77 64.32 -20.60
CA PHE A 5 -49.48 64.58 -21.28
C PHE A 5 -48.31 64.88 -20.31
N ARG A 6 -47.05 64.44 -20.46
CA ARG A 6 -46.25 63.91 -21.57
C ARG A 6 -44.85 63.51 -21.03
N THR A 7 -44.27 62.44 -21.58
CA THR A 7 -42.84 62.23 -21.97
C THR A 7 -41.67 62.75 -21.11
N ALA A 8 -40.75 61.84 -20.73
CA ALA A 8 -39.29 61.84 -21.03
C ALA A 8 -38.64 60.70 -20.22
N ALA A 9 -38.26 59.55 -20.80
CA ALA A 9 -37.01 59.28 -21.53
C ALA A 9 -35.74 59.25 -20.64
N LEU A 10 -34.97 58.17 -20.82
CA LEU A 10 -33.53 57.99 -20.55
C LEU A 10 -33.05 57.65 -19.12
N LEU A 11 -32.76 56.38 -18.87
CA LEU A 11 -31.40 55.81 -18.67
C LEU A 11 -31.58 54.34 -18.22
N ALA A 12 -31.30 53.38 -19.09
CA ALA A 12 -29.99 52.74 -19.25
C ALA A 12 -29.77 51.58 -18.28
N MET A 13 -29.73 50.39 -18.89
CA MET A 13 -28.85 49.26 -18.57
C MET A 13 -28.80 48.79 -17.12
N LEU A 14 -29.30 47.57 -16.91
CA LEU A 14 -28.52 46.49 -16.29
C LEU A 14 -29.21 45.16 -16.58
N LEU A 15 -28.95 44.65 -17.79
CA LEU A 15 -28.98 43.21 -18.06
C LEU A 15 -27.84 42.58 -17.25
N GLY A 16 -28.15 42.18 -16.01
CA GLY A 16 -27.31 41.30 -15.22
C GLY A 16 -27.55 39.86 -15.65
N ALA A 17 -26.71 39.39 -16.57
CA ALA A 17 -26.70 38.03 -17.10
C ALA A 17 -26.72 37.00 -15.97
N TRP A 18 -27.67 36.06 -16.07
CA TRP A 18 -27.74 34.87 -15.25
C TRP A 18 -26.56 33.99 -15.63
N THR A 19 -25.43 34.15 -14.94
CA THR A 19 -24.29 33.23 -15.06
C THR A 19 -24.67 31.95 -14.34
N LEU A 20 -24.95 30.94 -15.16
CA LEU A 20 -25.09 29.54 -14.79
C LEU A 20 -24.06 29.15 -13.73
N SER A 21 -24.54 28.62 -12.60
CA SER A 21 -23.73 27.85 -11.66
C SER A 21 -23.08 26.71 -12.42
N GLY A 22 -21.85 26.92 -12.88
CA GLY A 22 -20.97 25.86 -13.30
C GLY A 22 -20.62 25.04 -12.07
N CYS A 23 -21.33 23.93 -11.86
CA CYS A 23 -20.76 22.81 -11.12
C CYS A 23 -19.45 22.46 -11.82
N THR A 24 -18.33 22.88 -11.23
CA THR A 24 -17.03 22.31 -11.57
C THR A 24 -17.11 20.85 -11.15
N ALA A 25 -17.55 20.01 -12.07
CA ALA A 25 -17.26 18.59 -12.03
C ALA A 25 -15.74 18.51 -11.96
N SER A 26 -15.23 18.27 -10.77
CA SER A 26 -13.89 17.73 -10.61
C SER A 26 -13.81 16.58 -11.62
N LEU A 27 -12.94 16.73 -12.62
CA LEU A 27 -12.49 15.67 -13.50
C LEU A 27 -11.79 14.63 -12.62
N HIS A 28 -12.56 13.88 -11.83
CA HIS A 28 -12.24 12.48 -11.59
C HIS A 28 -12.31 11.87 -12.97
N GLY A 29 -11.13 11.64 -13.57
CA GLY A 29 -11.02 10.79 -14.74
C GLY A 29 -11.83 9.52 -14.46
N PRO A 30 -12.51 8.95 -15.46
CA PRO A 30 -13.36 7.79 -15.26
C PRO A 30 -12.52 6.75 -14.51
N ALA A 31 -12.98 6.38 -13.32
CA ALA A 31 -12.48 5.19 -12.65
C ALA A 31 -12.64 4.08 -13.71
N ARG A 32 -11.53 3.63 -14.29
CA ARG A 32 -11.58 2.54 -15.27
C ARG A 32 -12.26 1.40 -14.55
N ASP A 33 -13.45 1.05 -15.01
CA ASP A 33 -14.19 -0.08 -14.47
C ASP A 33 -13.23 -1.27 -14.44
N ALA A 34 -13.15 -1.90 -13.27
CA ALA A 34 -12.32 -3.07 -13.00
C ALA A 34 -12.78 -4.33 -13.77
N GLY A 35 -13.40 -4.17 -14.95
CA GLY A 35 -13.93 -5.21 -15.81
C GLY A 35 -13.48 -5.11 -17.28
N GLY A 36 -12.53 -4.23 -17.61
CA GLY A 36 -11.86 -4.27 -18.91
C GLY A 36 -11.07 -5.58 -19.12
N PRO A 37 -10.84 -6.00 -20.38
CA PRO A 37 -10.01 -7.17 -20.68
C PRO A 37 -8.60 -6.99 -20.09
N ALA A 38 -8.02 -8.08 -19.61
CA ALA A 38 -6.68 -8.06 -19.02
C ALA A 38 -5.63 -7.68 -20.07
N GLY A 39 -4.64 -6.89 -19.65
CA GLY A 39 -3.59 -6.37 -20.52
C GLY A 39 -2.45 -7.37 -20.80
N PRO A 40 -1.63 -7.15 -21.85
CA PRO A 40 -0.52 -8.04 -22.18
C PRO A 40 0.78 -7.75 -21.40
N ASN A 41 0.89 -6.62 -20.69
CA ASN A 41 2.13 -6.16 -20.09
C ASN A 41 2.21 -6.57 -18.61
N PRO A 42 3.35 -7.11 -18.14
CA PRO A 42 3.51 -7.45 -16.74
C PRO A 42 3.63 -6.20 -15.84
N PRO A 43 3.16 -6.27 -14.58
CA PRO A 43 3.36 -5.22 -13.60
C PRO A 43 4.82 -5.15 -13.15
N ARG A 44 5.23 -4.01 -12.57
CA ARG A 44 6.59 -3.75 -12.12
C ARG A 44 6.65 -3.28 -10.68
N MET A 45 7.64 -3.77 -9.95
CA MET A 45 8.04 -3.23 -8.65
C MET A 45 9.00 -2.06 -8.88
N ASP A 46 8.53 -0.83 -8.71
CA ASP A 46 9.29 0.40 -9.02
C ASP A 46 10.21 0.81 -7.85
N GLY A 47 9.88 0.39 -6.63
CA GLY A 47 10.72 0.62 -5.46
C GLY A 47 10.24 -0.10 -4.22
N THR A 48 11.18 -0.43 -3.34
CA THR A 48 10.90 -1.01 -2.04
C THR A 48 11.83 -0.45 -0.98
N PHE A 49 11.39 -0.48 0.27
CA PHE A 49 12.24 -0.22 1.42
C PHE A 49 11.62 -0.85 2.67
N ALA A 50 12.46 -1.40 3.54
CA ALA A 50 12.09 -1.75 4.90
C ALA A 50 13.31 -1.60 5.79
N VAL A 51 13.12 -1.43 7.09
CA VAL A 51 14.24 -1.47 8.04
C VAL A 51 14.78 -2.89 8.14
N SER A 52 16.11 -3.03 8.23
CA SER A 52 16.82 -4.32 8.32
C SER A 52 16.97 -4.83 9.76
N SER A 53 16.62 -4.01 10.74
CA SER A 53 16.69 -4.35 12.16
C SER A 53 15.66 -3.55 12.95
N MET A 54 15.07 -4.17 13.97
CA MET A 54 14.14 -3.51 14.89
C MET A 54 13.92 -4.30 16.17
N TRP A 55 13.52 -3.59 17.23
CA TRP A 55 13.08 -4.24 18.45
C TRP A 55 11.78 -5.01 18.22
N MET A 56 11.65 -6.15 18.89
CA MET A 56 10.41 -6.93 18.95
C MET A 56 9.23 -6.09 19.47
N GLY A 57 8.00 -6.51 19.14
CA GLY A 57 6.76 -5.84 19.51
C GLY A 57 6.46 -4.58 18.71
N LYS A 58 7.27 -4.29 17.69
CA LYS A 58 7.07 -3.19 16.77
C LYS A 58 6.45 -3.71 15.46
N THR A 59 5.79 -2.84 14.73
CA THR A 59 5.28 -3.18 13.39
C THR A 59 6.38 -2.98 12.37
N TRP A 60 6.72 -4.02 11.62
CA TRP A 60 7.65 -3.90 10.51
C TRP A 60 6.92 -3.26 9.33
N GLU A 61 7.34 -2.06 8.98
CA GLU A 61 6.80 -1.32 7.83
C GLU A 61 7.59 -1.68 6.57
N ILE A 62 6.88 -2.24 5.59
CA ILE A 62 7.42 -2.60 4.28
C ILE A 62 6.83 -1.65 3.25
N PHE A 63 7.65 -0.72 2.81
CA PHE A 63 7.29 0.28 1.83
C PHE A 63 7.46 -0.27 0.43
N VAL A 64 6.46 -0.02 -0.41
CA VAL A 64 6.37 -0.56 -1.77
C VAL A 64 5.79 0.47 -2.72
N GLU A 65 6.32 0.49 -3.94
CA GLU A 65 5.89 1.31 -5.05
C GLU A 65 5.82 0.41 -6.28
N GLY A 66 4.69 0.44 -6.98
CA GLY A 66 4.45 -0.44 -8.11
C GLY A 66 3.58 0.22 -9.18
N SER A 67 3.75 -0.24 -10.42
CA SER A 67 2.97 0.24 -11.56
C SER A 67 2.70 -0.85 -12.58
N ASP A 68 1.63 -0.65 -13.33
CA ASP A 68 1.21 -1.52 -14.42
C ASP A 68 0.76 -0.65 -15.61
N PRO A 69 1.39 -0.81 -16.79
CA PRO A 69 1.00 -0.08 -18.00
C PRO A 69 -0.47 -0.25 -18.39
N ASP A 70 -1.05 -1.43 -18.13
CA ASP A 70 -2.41 -1.77 -18.51
C ASP A 70 -3.42 -1.39 -17.42
N GLY A 71 -2.92 -1.27 -16.19
CA GLY A 71 -3.65 -0.74 -15.05
C GLY A 71 -4.62 -1.71 -14.42
N ASP A 72 -4.33 -3.00 -14.53
CA ASP A 72 -5.16 -4.11 -14.07
C ASP A 72 -4.46 -4.96 -13.00
N MET A 73 -3.56 -4.37 -12.19
CA MET A 73 -2.99 -5.07 -11.04
C MET A 73 -4.09 -5.62 -10.13
N GLU A 74 -3.92 -6.87 -9.73
CA GLU A 74 -4.86 -7.59 -8.89
C GLU A 74 -4.45 -7.51 -7.43
N TYR A 75 -3.24 -7.95 -7.11
CA TYR A 75 -2.76 -8.02 -5.74
C TYR A 75 -1.24 -7.99 -5.63
N ILE A 76 -0.77 -7.69 -4.42
CA ILE A 76 0.60 -7.97 -3.98
C ILE A 76 0.59 -9.37 -3.34
N TRP A 77 1.39 -10.27 -3.88
CA TRP A 77 1.69 -11.57 -3.28
C TRP A 77 2.86 -11.39 -2.32
N ALA A 78 2.70 -11.80 -1.07
CA ALA A 78 3.74 -11.76 -0.06
C ALA A 78 3.98 -13.16 0.50
N GLU A 79 5.20 -13.65 0.40
CA GLU A 79 5.65 -14.85 1.10
C GLU A 79 6.49 -14.43 2.29
N VAL A 80 6.11 -14.86 3.49
CA VAL A 80 6.83 -14.58 4.73
C VAL A 80 7.45 -15.86 5.24
N SER A 81 8.68 -15.79 5.74
CA SER A 81 9.35 -16.92 6.38
C SER A 81 10.22 -16.47 7.55
N GLN A 82 10.34 -17.35 8.54
CA GLN A 82 11.27 -17.19 9.66
C GLN A 82 12.53 -17.98 9.35
N LEU A 83 13.66 -17.29 9.16
CA LEU A 83 14.91 -17.95 8.82
C LEU A 83 15.44 -18.76 10.00
N GLY A 84 15.87 -20.00 9.73
CA GLY A 84 16.28 -20.96 10.75
C GLY A 84 15.13 -21.77 11.36
N GLY A 85 13.87 -21.48 11.00
CA GLY A 85 12.69 -22.27 11.31
C GLY A 85 12.13 -23.01 10.08
N HIS A 86 10.98 -23.67 10.27
CA HIS A 86 10.19 -24.30 9.21
C HIS A 86 8.90 -23.53 8.89
N MET A 87 8.74 -22.33 9.43
CA MET A 87 7.55 -21.52 9.23
C MET A 87 7.64 -20.65 7.99
N TRP A 88 6.58 -20.72 7.20
CA TRP A 88 6.32 -19.83 6.09
C TRP A 88 4.80 -19.66 5.90
N ASP A 89 4.39 -18.50 5.41
CA ASP A 89 3.00 -18.21 5.08
C ASP A 89 2.93 -17.34 3.81
N GLN A 90 1.78 -17.37 3.14
CA GLN A 90 1.52 -16.63 1.91
C GLN A 90 0.29 -15.75 2.06
N HIS A 91 0.44 -14.48 1.70
CA HIS A 91 -0.62 -13.47 1.82
C HIS A 91 -0.91 -12.80 0.48
N LEU A 92 -2.19 -12.50 0.27
CA LEU A 92 -2.68 -11.73 -0.86
C LEU A 92 -3.19 -10.37 -0.38
N ILE A 93 -2.55 -9.30 -0.81
CA ILE A 93 -2.96 -7.93 -0.49
C ILE A 93 -3.64 -7.35 -1.73
N ARG A 94 -4.97 -7.29 -1.70
CA ARG A 94 -5.78 -6.90 -2.87
C ARG A 94 -5.64 -5.39 -3.17
N LEU A 95 -5.24 -5.07 -4.39
CA LEU A 95 -5.22 -3.71 -4.91
C LEU A 95 -6.59 -3.37 -5.52
N LYS A 96 -7.07 -2.14 -5.33
CA LYS A 96 -8.39 -1.68 -5.77
C LYS A 96 -8.33 -0.24 -6.30
N GLY A 97 -9.25 0.11 -7.18
CA GLY A 97 -9.39 1.49 -7.67
C GLY A 97 -8.11 1.98 -8.35
N SER A 98 -7.61 3.15 -7.94
CA SER A 98 -6.39 3.75 -8.48
C SER A 98 -5.14 2.87 -8.31
N ASP A 99 -5.11 2.04 -7.27
CA ASP A 99 -3.94 1.25 -6.92
C ASP A 99 -3.69 0.12 -7.92
N GLN A 100 -4.67 -0.20 -8.77
CA GLN A 100 -4.51 -1.19 -9.83
C GLN A 100 -3.61 -0.69 -10.98
N ALA A 101 -3.43 0.62 -11.11
CA ALA A 101 -2.55 1.21 -12.13
C ALA A 101 -1.19 1.65 -11.58
N ARG A 102 -1.21 2.28 -10.41
CA ARG A 102 0.01 2.67 -9.70
C ARG A 102 -0.31 2.89 -8.23
N PHE A 103 0.60 2.48 -7.37
CA PHE A 103 0.49 2.75 -5.94
C PHE A 103 1.86 3.07 -5.35
N LYS A 104 1.83 3.73 -4.19
CA LYS A 104 2.99 3.92 -3.31
C LYS A 104 2.50 3.94 -1.88
N GLY A 105 2.86 2.92 -1.10
CA GLY A 105 2.25 2.70 0.20
C GLY A 105 3.08 1.82 1.13
N VAL A 106 2.45 1.45 2.23
CA VAL A 106 3.05 0.61 3.28
C VAL A 106 2.23 -0.66 3.51
N ILE A 107 2.93 -1.78 3.63
CA ILE A 107 2.43 -3.05 4.16
C ILE A 107 2.95 -3.18 5.59
N GLU A 108 2.08 -3.53 6.51
CA GLU A 108 2.43 -3.68 7.93
C GLU A 108 2.55 -5.16 8.31
N LEU A 109 3.61 -5.53 9.02
CA LEU A 109 3.77 -6.86 9.61
C LEU A 109 4.00 -6.71 11.13
N PRO A 110 2.96 -6.88 11.96
CA PRO A 110 3.11 -6.83 13.42
C PRO A 110 4.00 -7.97 13.92
N THR A 111 4.94 -7.65 14.81
CA THR A 111 5.85 -8.65 15.41
C THR A 111 5.49 -8.92 16.88
N PRO A 112 5.76 -10.13 17.40
CA PRO A 112 5.47 -10.48 18.80
C PRO A 112 6.27 -9.58 19.75
N SER A 113 5.69 -9.24 20.90
CA SER A 113 6.28 -8.34 21.90
C SER A 113 7.03 -9.03 23.04
N PHE A 114 6.93 -10.35 23.14
CA PHE A 114 7.49 -11.12 24.24
C PHE A 114 8.81 -11.80 23.85
N PHE A 115 9.75 -11.78 24.79
CA PHE A 115 11.06 -12.40 24.63
C PHE A 115 11.00 -13.90 24.94
N SER A 116 11.19 -14.74 23.92
CA SER A 116 11.92 -15.99 24.16
C SER A 116 13.40 -15.56 24.35
N ARG A 117 13.97 -15.86 25.52
CA ARG A 117 15.19 -15.21 26.05
C ARG A 117 16.50 -15.46 25.26
N LYS A 118 16.46 -16.07 24.07
CA LYS A 118 17.69 -16.57 23.42
C LYS A 118 17.80 -16.46 21.90
N ILE A 119 16.84 -15.96 21.14
CA ILE A 119 16.94 -16.05 19.66
C ILE A 119 16.68 -14.69 19.01
N TRP A 120 17.71 -14.21 18.32
CA TRP A 120 17.59 -13.21 17.26
C TRP A 120 16.91 -13.91 16.09
N GLU A 121 15.76 -13.42 15.68
CA GLU A 121 15.00 -14.01 14.60
C GLU A 121 15.10 -13.13 13.37
N THR A 122 15.46 -13.72 12.24
CA THR A 122 15.40 -13.01 10.96
C THR A 122 14.12 -13.39 10.26
N LEU A 123 13.27 -12.40 10.01
CA LEU A 123 12.15 -12.56 9.09
C LEU A 123 12.59 -12.23 7.68
N ARG A 124 12.07 -12.97 6.71
CA ARG A 124 12.20 -12.69 5.28
C ARG A 124 10.82 -12.53 4.67
N VAL A 125 10.64 -11.46 3.90
CA VAL A 125 9.44 -11.24 3.08
C VAL A 125 9.85 -11.14 1.62
N THR A 126 9.26 -11.97 0.76
CA THR A 126 9.40 -11.90 -0.70
C THR A 126 8.09 -11.40 -1.30
N LEU A 127 8.15 -10.30 -2.04
CA LEU A 127 7.00 -9.64 -2.65
C LEU A 127 6.99 -9.79 -4.16
N ARG A 128 5.80 -9.96 -4.74
CA ARG A 128 5.55 -9.90 -6.19
C ARG A 128 4.22 -9.19 -6.45
N LEU A 129 4.11 -8.50 -7.57
CA LEU A 129 2.82 -7.98 -8.07
C LEU A 129 2.23 -9.00 -9.05
N ARG A 130 0.92 -9.15 -9.06
CA ARG A 130 0.19 -9.93 -10.08
C ARG A 130 -0.91 -9.09 -10.70
N ASP A 131 -1.04 -9.16 -12.01
CA ASP A 131 -2.15 -8.58 -12.78
C ASP A 131 -3.31 -9.58 -13.00
N ARG A 132 -4.36 -9.15 -13.69
CA ARG A 132 -5.51 -10.03 -14.03
C ARG A 132 -5.21 -11.03 -15.14
N ALA A 133 -4.20 -10.78 -15.98
CA ALA A 133 -3.75 -11.72 -17.00
C ALA A 133 -2.93 -12.87 -16.39
N GLY A 134 -2.51 -12.73 -15.14
CA GLY A 134 -1.70 -13.69 -14.41
C GLY A 134 -0.19 -13.49 -14.56
N HIS A 135 0.26 -12.38 -15.15
CA HIS A 135 1.67 -12.03 -15.14
C HIS A 135 2.11 -11.58 -13.75
N TYR A 136 3.39 -11.78 -13.48
CA TYR A 136 4.02 -11.37 -12.24
C TYR A 136 5.16 -10.38 -12.51
N SER A 137 5.38 -9.47 -11.57
CA SER A 137 6.65 -8.75 -11.49
C SER A 137 7.81 -9.68 -11.10
N ASP A 138 9.03 -9.20 -11.29
CA ASP A 138 10.21 -9.74 -10.61
C ASP A 138 10.01 -9.70 -9.09
N PRO A 139 10.52 -10.70 -8.36
CA PRO A 139 10.41 -10.73 -6.90
C PRO A 139 11.38 -9.75 -6.26
N VAL A 140 10.96 -9.18 -5.13
CA VAL A 140 11.84 -8.41 -4.24
C VAL A 140 11.82 -9.04 -2.85
N THR A 141 13.01 -9.31 -2.31
CA THR A 141 13.18 -9.91 -0.98
C THR A 141 13.73 -8.89 0.00
N LEU A 142 13.11 -8.80 1.17
CA LEU A 142 13.49 -7.93 2.27
C LEU A 142 13.62 -8.78 3.53
N GLU A 143 14.55 -8.40 4.40
CA GLU A 143 14.80 -9.10 5.65
C GLU A 143 14.87 -8.12 6.82
N VAL A 144 14.47 -8.59 8.01
CA VAL A 144 14.62 -7.85 9.26
C VAL A 144 15.11 -8.75 10.38
N GLU A 145 16.14 -8.27 11.06
CA GLU A 145 16.62 -8.83 12.33
C GLU A 145 15.76 -8.29 13.48
N LEU A 146 15.01 -9.19 14.14
CA LEU A 146 14.22 -8.87 15.31
C LEU A 146 15.08 -8.94 16.58
N GLY A 147 14.86 -7.97 17.48
CA GLY A 147 15.60 -7.86 18.74
C GLY A 147 16.83 -6.95 18.66
N ALA A 148 17.07 -6.29 17.53
CA ALA A 148 18.17 -5.35 17.32
C ALA A 148 17.67 -3.91 17.20
N PRO A 149 18.46 -2.89 17.60
CA PRO A 149 18.07 -1.50 17.37
C PRO A 149 18.01 -1.19 15.87
N THR A 150 17.02 -0.38 15.45
CA THR A 150 16.91 0.09 14.07
C THR A 150 18.10 0.95 13.68
N ARG A 151 18.86 0.50 12.68
CA ARG A 151 20.10 1.17 12.22
C ARG A 151 19.88 2.20 11.11
N GLN A 152 18.77 2.09 10.38
CA GLN A 152 18.51 2.91 9.19
C GLN A 152 17.23 3.74 9.36
N PRO A 153 17.28 5.07 9.14
CA PRO A 153 16.06 5.87 9.09
C PRO A 153 15.27 5.52 7.83
N VAL A 154 13.97 5.80 7.86
CA VAL A 154 13.14 5.71 6.65
C VAL A 154 13.52 6.87 5.72
N PRO A 155 13.92 6.62 4.46
CA PRO A 155 14.25 7.68 3.51
C PRO A 155 13.06 8.62 3.26
N ASP A 156 13.36 9.90 3.03
CA ASP A 156 12.33 10.94 2.83
C ASP A 156 11.30 10.60 1.75
N ARG A 157 11.75 9.94 0.66
CA ARG A 157 10.87 9.47 -0.43
C ARG A 157 9.75 8.54 0.01
N TRP A 158 9.82 7.96 1.21
CA TRP A 158 8.86 6.98 1.75
C TRP A 158 8.00 7.52 2.88
N VAL A 159 8.28 8.73 3.39
CA VAL A 159 7.56 9.29 4.54
C VAL A 159 6.06 9.44 4.22
N GLU A 160 5.72 9.99 3.06
CA GLU A 160 4.33 10.15 2.62
C GLU A 160 3.63 8.82 2.33
N ALA A 161 4.37 7.77 1.97
CA ALA A 161 3.78 6.45 1.68
C ALA A 161 3.08 5.83 2.90
N ARG A 162 3.42 6.27 4.12
CA ARG A 162 2.73 5.83 5.36
C ARG A 162 1.25 6.20 5.41
N SER A 163 0.82 7.26 4.72
CA SER A 163 -0.60 7.63 4.71
C SER A 163 -1.44 6.69 3.85
N HIS A 164 -0.81 5.82 3.05
CA HIS A 164 -1.47 4.87 2.17
C HIS A 164 -1.14 3.43 2.60
N LYS A 165 -1.92 2.93 3.57
CA LYS A 165 -1.83 1.56 4.04
C LYS A 165 -2.45 0.60 3.04
N LEU A 166 -1.62 -0.28 2.47
CA LEU A 166 -2.02 -1.27 1.48
C LEU A 166 -2.62 -2.52 2.11
N GLY A 167 -2.10 -2.92 3.27
CA GLY A 167 -2.56 -4.12 3.97
C GLY A 167 -1.74 -4.44 5.21
N THR A 168 -2.12 -5.53 5.87
CA THR A 168 -1.41 -6.09 7.01
C THR A 168 -1.15 -7.57 6.75
N ILE A 169 0.08 -8.00 6.97
CA ILE A 169 0.48 -9.41 6.97
C ILE A 169 0.38 -9.92 8.40
N PHE A 170 -0.39 -10.99 8.60
CA PHE A 170 -0.45 -11.71 9.87
C PHE A 170 0.35 -12.99 9.75
N PHE A 171 1.50 -13.04 10.41
CA PHE A 171 2.35 -14.21 10.40
C PHE A 171 2.25 -14.90 11.76
N ASP A 172 2.07 -16.22 11.77
CA ASP A 172 2.18 -17.02 12.98
C ASP A 172 3.66 -17.32 13.24
N PHE A 173 4.14 -17.08 14.45
CA PHE A 173 5.56 -17.16 14.80
C PHE A 173 5.83 -18.42 15.60
N ASP A 174 6.87 -19.19 15.25
CA ASP A 174 7.27 -20.38 15.99
C ASP A 174 8.17 -19.91 17.11
N MET A 175 7.58 -19.88 18.30
CA MET A 175 8.23 -19.42 19.52
C MET A 175 8.76 -20.59 20.37
N ASP A 176 8.54 -21.85 19.96
CA ASP A 176 8.68 -23.05 20.80
C ASP A 176 10.05 -23.74 20.71
N ARG A 177 10.97 -23.23 19.88
CA ARG A 177 12.30 -23.86 19.68
C ARG A 177 13.16 -23.93 20.95
N ALA A 178 12.87 -23.16 22.00
CA ALA A 178 13.67 -23.12 23.22
C ALA A 178 13.54 -24.36 24.14
N ASP A 179 12.50 -25.18 24.00
CA ASP A 179 12.21 -26.26 24.96
C ASP A 179 12.52 -27.68 24.45
N ASN A 180 12.57 -27.90 23.13
CA ASN A 180 12.81 -29.24 22.57
C ASN A 180 14.28 -29.71 22.61
N GLU A 181 15.26 -28.82 22.78
CA GLU A 181 16.68 -29.22 22.87
C GLU A 181 17.09 -29.72 24.28
N ARG A 182 16.21 -29.62 25.29
CA ARG A 182 16.52 -30.09 26.66
C ARG A 182 16.18 -31.55 26.93
N HIS A 183 15.45 -32.21 26.04
CA HIS A 183 15.02 -33.61 26.25
C HIS A 183 15.92 -34.66 25.57
N THR A 184 16.93 -34.24 24.81
CA THR A 184 17.81 -35.15 24.04
C THR A 184 19.13 -35.49 24.72
N PHE A 185 19.45 -34.92 25.89
CA PHE A 185 20.71 -35.19 26.62
C PHE A 185 20.56 -36.00 27.91
N GLU A 186 19.37 -36.52 28.21
CA GLU A 186 19.15 -37.49 29.30
C GLU A 186 18.68 -38.84 28.73
N ARG A 187 19.58 -39.57 28.06
CA ARG A 187 19.49 -41.04 27.91
C ARG A 187 20.88 -41.67 27.84
#